data_AF-A0AAU9IHB8-F1
#
_entry.id   AF-A0AAU9IHB8-F1
#
_cell.length_a   1.000
_cell.length_b   1.000
_cell.length_c   1.000
_cell.angle_alpha   90.00
_cell.angle_beta   90.00
_cell.angle_gamma   90.00
#
_symmetry.space_group_name_H-M   'P 1'
#
loop_
_entity.id
_entity.type
_entity.pdbx_description
1 polymer ?
#
loop_
_entity_poly.entity_id
_entity_poly.type
_entity_poly.pdbx_seq_one_letter_code
_entity_poly.pdbx_strand_id
1 'polypeptide(L)'
;MGDFKIEMTIFLSLGVAVFCVCIIMIIPFYFSILKIENTLWNNIREKAYKRYFELKQTISERLKDVHSHPAIELNDRHHSEKPFSFKSYWNYIWRVFIYMAAVFIFSVVNINYFYDKCADYLLYRPEVLKNLINLQIAHTSLSIWTNEAAYGILGWPMRLQFPYSYPFENSKEILNEVISKINYSNSAIHKKEYSTILSHTFEHIFYESNQDFLTDIFNLGMYTSKLNIINEANLIANNLASQDVWWGFNSALRELDRKYNSYIEEIDKHSKKVINDQMQIIVITLAVFIIFTLILYFGFYLVFFWGEKNYLKKINSVMEIMPQQFG
;
A
#
# COMPACT_ATOMS: atom_id res chain seq x y z
N MET A 1 16.84 1.36 7.57
CA MET A 1 15.72 0.49 7.13
C MET A 1 14.97 -0.12 8.31
N GLY A 2 15.65 -0.48 9.42
CA GLY A 2 15.00 -0.89 10.67
C GLY A 2 14.16 0.22 11.31
N ASP A 3 14.73 1.43 11.47
CA ASP A 3 14.03 2.57 12.11
C ASP A 3 12.75 2.97 11.37
N PHE A 4 12.78 2.91 10.04
CA PHE A 4 11.62 3.28 9.23
C PHE A 4 10.49 2.23 9.26
N LYS A 5 10.81 0.93 9.38
CA LYS A 5 9.78 -0.10 9.63
C LYS A 5 9.05 0.15 10.96
N ILE A 6 9.79 0.64 11.97
CA ILE A 6 9.24 0.99 13.27
C ILE A 6 8.31 2.20 13.12
N GLU A 7 8.75 3.27 12.45
CA GLU A 7 7.92 4.45 12.17
C GLU A 7 6.63 4.11 11.42
N MET A 8 6.71 3.29 10.37
CA MET A 8 5.54 2.86 9.59
C MET A 8 4.55 2.04 10.43
N THR A 9 5.07 1.14 11.28
CA THR A 9 4.24 0.35 12.21
C THR A 9 3.58 1.23 13.26
N ILE A 10 4.29 2.25 13.75
CA ILE A 10 3.75 3.25 14.69
C ILE A 10 2.62 4.03 14.01
N PHE A 11 2.82 4.52 12.79
CA PHE A 11 1.78 5.27 12.07
C PHE A 11 0.54 4.43 11.74
N LEU A 12 0.72 3.19 11.29
CA LEU A 12 -0.39 2.26 11.05
C LEU A 12 -1.16 1.94 12.35
N SER A 13 -0.44 1.63 13.43
CA SER A 13 -1.07 1.36 14.73
C SER A 13 -1.81 2.58 15.28
N LEU A 14 -1.28 3.79 15.05
CA LEU A 14 -1.93 5.04 15.44
C LEU A 14 -3.22 5.28 14.64
N GLY A 15 -3.22 5.03 13.32
CA GLY A 15 -4.43 5.12 12.48
C GLY A 15 -5.53 4.14 12.93
N VAL A 16 -5.16 2.89 13.21
CA VAL A 16 -6.09 1.87 13.75
C VAL A 16 -6.58 2.27 15.14
N ALA A 17 -5.71 2.78 16.01
CA ALA A 17 -6.07 3.21 17.35
C ALA A 17 -7.09 4.36 17.32
N VAL A 18 -6.88 5.39 16.49
CA VAL A 18 -7.82 6.51 16.32
C VAL A 18 -9.18 6.00 15.86
N PHE A 19 -9.20 5.09 14.87
CA PHE A 19 -10.44 4.49 14.38
C PHE A 19 -11.19 3.71 15.47
N CYS A 20 -10.49 2.87 16.23
CA CYS A 20 -11.05 2.11 17.34
C CYS A 20 -11.62 3.04 18.42
N VAL A 21 -10.90 4.10 18.79
CA VAL A 21 -11.37 5.09 19.77
C VAL A 21 -12.65 5.78 19.30
N CYS A 22 -12.72 6.19 18.02
CA CYS A 22 -13.94 6.77 17.45
C CYS A 22 -15.14 5.81 17.53
N ILE A 23 -14.96 4.53 17.21
CA ILE A 23 -16.03 3.52 17.30
C ILE A 23 -16.46 3.29 18.76
N ILE A 24 -15.49 3.12 19.65
CA ILE A 24 -15.75 2.88 21.08
C ILE A 24 -16.51 4.06 21.70
N MET A 25 -16.26 5.29 21.25
CA MET A 25 -17.02 6.47 21.67
C MET A 25 -18.45 6.49 21.12
N ILE A 26 -18.67 6.09 19.85
CA ILE A 26 -19.99 6.13 19.20
C ILE A 26 -20.98 5.14 19.83
N ILE A 27 -20.53 3.93 20.14
CA ILE A 27 -21.38 2.83 20.65
C ILE A 27 -22.18 3.21 21.92
N PRO A 28 -21.57 3.70 23.02
CA PRO A 28 -22.30 4.05 24.23
C PRO A 28 -23.24 5.24 24.03
N PHE A 29 -22.88 6.22 23.18
CA PHE A 29 -23.77 7.33 22.83
C PHE A 29 -25.03 6.83 22.13
N TYR A 30 -24.88 5.89 21.21
CA TYR A 30 -26.01 5.24 20.53
C TYR A 30 -26.93 4.51 21.52
N PHE A 31 -26.38 3.69 22.42
CA PHE A 31 -27.17 3.00 23.44
C PHE A 31 -27.88 3.98 24.40
N SER A 32 -27.26 5.11 24.72
CA SER A 32 -27.86 6.15 25.55
C SER A 32 -29.10 6.76 24.87
N ILE A 33 -29.00 7.09 23.59
CA ILE A 33 -30.10 7.66 22.81
C ILE A 33 -31.26 6.67 22.68
N LEU A 34 -30.97 5.40 22.33
CA LEU A 34 -31.98 4.33 22.29
C LEU A 34 -32.74 4.18 23.61
N LYS A 35 -32.01 4.24 24.73
CA LYS A 35 -32.63 4.15 26.06
C LYS A 35 -33.58 5.32 26.31
N ILE A 36 -33.21 6.54 25.91
CA ILE A 36 -34.03 7.74 26.05
C ILE A 36 -35.28 7.64 25.17
N GLU A 37 -35.14 7.24 23.90
CA GLU A 37 -36.26 7.05 22.98
C GLU A 37 -37.26 6.01 23.48
N ASN A 38 -36.79 4.84 23.92
CA ASN A 38 -37.66 3.80 24.46
C ASN A 38 -38.38 4.26 25.74
N THR A 39 -37.69 5.01 26.61
CA THR A 39 -38.30 5.57 27.82
C THR A 39 -39.38 6.59 27.46
N LEU A 40 -39.10 7.50 26.52
CA LEU A 40 -40.07 8.47 26.02
C LEU A 40 -41.31 7.78 25.45
N TRP A 41 -41.13 6.75 24.62
CA TRP A 41 -42.26 6.04 24.05
C TRP A 41 -43.10 5.28 25.06
N ASN A 42 -42.46 4.59 26.00
CA ASN A 42 -43.17 3.91 27.07
C ASN A 42 -43.98 4.92 27.91
N ASN A 43 -43.41 6.09 28.22
CA ASN A 43 -44.11 7.16 28.92
C ASN A 43 -45.29 7.73 28.12
N ILE A 44 -45.14 7.97 26.81
CA ILE A 44 -46.25 8.40 25.94
C ILE A 44 -47.36 7.35 25.98
N ARG A 45 -47.00 6.08 25.79
CA ARG A 45 -47.95 4.97 25.71
C ARG A 45 -48.73 4.83 27.01
N GLU A 46 -48.05 4.89 28.15
CA GLU A 46 -48.67 4.83 29.47
C GLU A 46 -49.63 6.01 29.71
N LYS A 47 -49.19 7.24 29.42
CA LYS A 47 -50.05 8.44 29.54
C LYS A 47 -51.25 8.40 28.60
N ALA A 48 -51.06 7.98 27.35
CA ALA A 48 -52.13 7.87 26.35
C ALA A 48 -53.15 6.80 26.75
N TYR A 49 -52.69 5.66 27.25
CA TYR A 49 -53.54 4.59 27.75
C TYR A 49 -54.35 5.05 28.96
N LYS A 50 -53.70 5.65 29.96
CA LYS A 50 -54.36 6.18 31.15
C LYS A 50 -55.44 7.20 30.77
N ARG A 51 -55.13 8.15 29.88
CA ARG A 51 -56.11 9.13 29.38
C ARG A 51 -57.25 8.51 28.59
N TYR A 52 -56.99 7.50 27.78
CA TYR A 52 -58.05 6.80 27.06
C TYR A 52 -59.05 6.16 28.04
N PHE A 53 -58.56 5.53 29.11
CA PHE A 53 -59.42 4.97 30.16
C PHE A 53 -60.16 6.05 30.95
N GLU A 54 -59.49 7.12 31.37
CA GLU A 54 -60.12 8.27 32.03
C GLU A 54 -61.25 8.86 31.16
N LEU A 55 -60.98 9.14 29.88
CA LEU A 55 -61.98 9.67 28.95
C LEU A 55 -63.13 8.70 28.73
N LYS A 56 -62.84 7.42 28.54
CA LYS A 56 -63.85 6.38 28.33
C LYS A 56 -64.73 6.21 29.57
N GLN A 57 -64.15 6.29 30.77
CA GLN A 57 -64.87 6.27 32.04
C GLN A 57 -65.76 7.51 32.17
N THR A 58 -65.24 8.72 31.94
CA THR A 58 -66.03 9.97 31.98
C THR A 58 -67.19 9.95 30.98
N ILE A 59 -66.97 9.45 29.75
CA ILE A 59 -68.04 9.31 28.76
C ILE A 59 -69.08 8.29 29.24
N SER A 60 -68.64 7.14 29.77
CA SER A 60 -69.55 6.12 30.29
C SER A 60 -70.38 6.61 31.48
N GLU A 61 -69.78 7.40 32.39
CA GLU A 61 -70.47 8.04 33.51
C GLU A 61 -71.51 9.05 33.02
N ARG A 62 -71.15 9.93 32.08
CA ARG A 62 -72.11 10.86 31.45
C ARG A 62 -73.24 10.13 30.73
N LEU A 63 -72.94 9.03 30.05
CA LEU A 63 -73.95 8.22 29.34
C LEU A 63 -74.93 7.57 30.33
N LYS A 64 -74.42 7.09 31.47
CA LYS A 64 -75.22 6.55 32.57
C LYS A 64 -76.16 7.61 33.15
N ASP A 65 -75.65 8.81 33.39
CA ASP A 65 -76.44 9.91 33.96
C ASP A 65 -77.57 10.36 33.03
N VAL A 66 -77.32 10.42 31.71
CA VAL A 66 -78.31 10.90 30.72
C VAL A 66 -79.33 9.83 30.32
N HIS A 67 -78.92 8.56 30.22
CA HIS A 67 -79.74 7.48 29.64
C HIS A 67 -80.11 6.35 30.61
N SER A 68 -79.74 6.47 31.90
CA SER A 68 -80.00 5.46 32.95
C SER A 68 -79.57 4.03 32.57
N HIS A 69 -78.61 3.89 31.66
CA HIS A 69 -78.06 2.60 31.28
C HIS A 69 -77.09 2.09 32.36
N PRO A 70 -77.11 0.79 32.71
CA PRO A 70 -76.14 0.23 33.65
C PRO A 70 -74.72 0.41 33.11
N ALA A 71 -73.79 0.83 33.99
CA ALA A 71 -72.40 1.06 33.62
C ALA A 71 -71.78 -0.23 33.08
N ILE A 72 -71.09 -0.14 31.94
CA ILE A 72 -70.29 -1.24 31.42
C ILE A 72 -69.10 -1.41 32.39
N GLU A 73 -69.00 -2.55 33.07
CA GLU A 73 -67.84 -2.87 33.91
C GLU A 73 -66.58 -2.89 33.04
N LEU A 74 -65.73 -1.88 33.23
CA LEU A 74 -64.45 -1.79 32.55
C LEU A 74 -63.50 -2.81 33.17
N ASN A 75 -63.24 -3.89 32.45
CA ASN A 75 -62.22 -4.85 32.82
C ASN A 75 -60.85 -4.23 32.50
N ASP A 76 -60.15 -3.75 33.53
CA ASP A 76 -58.78 -3.25 33.48
C ASP A 76 -57.76 -4.37 33.28
N ARG A 77 -58.02 -5.26 32.32
CA ARG A 77 -57.02 -6.26 31.91
C ARG A 77 -55.94 -5.51 31.14
N HIS A 78 -54.94 -5.08 31.91
CA HIS A 78 -53.63 -4.68 31.45
C HIS A 78 -53.08 -5.81 30.59
N HIS A 79 -53.37 -5.79 29.28
CA HIS A 79 -52.63 -6.59 28.35
C HIS A 79 -51.22 -6.02 28.35
N SER A 80 -50.36 -6.70 29.13
CA SER A 80 -48.91 -6.62 29.12
C SER A 80 -48.40 -6.87 27.71
N GLU A 81 -48.57 -5.87 26.86
CA GLU A 81 -48.06 -5.88 25.52
C GLU A 81 -46.65 -5.34 25.59
N LYS A 82 -45.70 -6.29 25.50
CA LYS A 82 -44.26 -6.15 25.32
C LYS A 82 -43.77 -4.71 25.06
N PRO A 83 -42.68 -4.28 25.72
CA PRO A 83 -42.11 -2.95 25.50
C PRO A 83 -41.94 -2.68 24.00
N PHE A 84 -42.45 -1.55 23.54
CA PHE A 84 -42.37 -1.17 22.14
C PHE A 84 -40.92 -0.84 21.81
N SER A 85 -40.29 -1.64 20.94
CA SER A 85 -38.95 -1.40 20.43
C SER A 85 -39.06 -0.44 19.24
N PHE A 86 -38.59 0.80 19.41
CA PHE A 86 -38.61 1.77 18.33
C PHE A 86 -37.64 1.35 17.21
N LYS A 87 -38.14 1.18 15.98
CA LYS A 87 -37.36 0.67 14.83
C LYS A 87 -36.38 1.66 14.19
N SER A 88 -36.09 2.80 14.83
CA SER A 88 -35.21 3.84 14.28
C SER A 88 -33.73 3.41 14.21
N TYR A 89 -33.36 2.26 14.79
CA TYR A 89 -32.00 1.71 14.75
C TYR A 89 -31.38 1.64 13.34
N TRP A 90 -32.21 1.46 12.28
CA TRP A 90 -31.74 1.43 10.90
C TRP A 90 -31.06 2.73 10.44
N ASN A 91 -31.54 3.90 10.88
CA ASN A 91 -30.94 5.19 10.50
C ASN A 91 -29.54 5.35 11.10
N TYR A 92 -29.32 4.80 12.29
CA TYR A 92 -28.02 4.83 12.96
C TYR A 92 -27.06 3.78 12.40
N ILE A 93 -27.56 2.57 12.14
CA ILE A 93 -26.78 1.48 11.53
C ILE A 93 -26.30 1.88 10.13
N TRP A 94 -27.16 2.49 9.31
CA TRP A 94 -26.79 2.95 7.97
C TRP A 94 -25.66 3.99 8.00
N ARG A 95 -25.69 4.92 8.97
CA ARG A 95 -24.61 5.90 9.15
C ARG A 95 -23.30 5.23 9.52
N VAL A 96 -23.29 4.30 10.48
CA VAL A 96 -22.10 3.49 10.84
C VAL A 96 -21.59 2.71 9.62
N PHE A 97 -22.50 2.20 8.79
CA PHE A 97 -22.15 1.50 7.56
C PHE A 97 -21.45 2.41 6.54
N ILE A 98 -21.91 3.66 6.36
CA ILE A 98 -21.24 4.65 5.50
C ILE A 98 -19.78 4.86 5.94
N TYR A 99 -19.55 4.99 7.26
CA TYR A 99 -18.22 5.17 7.80
C TYR A 99 -17.33 3.92 7.61
N MET A 100 -17.88 2.73 7.86
CA MET A 100 -17.20 1.46 7.56
C MET A 100 -16.87 1.33 6.07
N ALA A 101 -17.78 1.72 5.17
CA ALA A 101 -17.55 1.70 3.74
C ALA A 101 -16.43 2.67 3.33
N ALA A 102 -16.39 3.88 3.88
CA ALA A 102 -15.32 4.83 3.62
C ALA A 102 -13.94 4.28 4.04
N VAL A 103 -13.85 3.65 5.20
CA VAL A 103 -12.61 3.00 5.69
C VAL A 103 -12.22 1.79 4.85
N PHE A 104 -13.21 1.00 4.42
CA PHE A 104 -12.97 -0.15 3.54
C PHE A 104 -12.40 0.31 2.20
N ILE A 105 -13.03 1.29 1.55
CA ILE A 105 -12.55 1.87 0.28
C ILE A 105 -11.13 2.40 0.44
N PHE A 106 -10.87 3.15 1.52
CA PHE A 106 -9.52 3.67 1.78
C PHE A 106 -8.49 2.56 1.97
N SER A 107 -8.83 1.50 2.71
CA SER A 107 -7.95 0.34 2.91
C SER A 107 -7.63 -0.35 1.59
N VAL A 108 -8.64 -0.57 0.75
CA VAL A 108 -8.47 -1.21 -0.58
C VAL A 108 -7.55 -0.36 -1.47
N VAL A 109 -7.75 0.96 -1.50
CA VAL A 109 -6.89 1.87 -2.28
C VAL A 109 -5.44 1.82 -1.76
N ASN A 110 -5.25 1.79 -0.44
CA ASN A 110 -3.90 1.74 0.14
C ASN A 110 -3.15 0.46 -0.20
N ILE A 111 -3.82 -0.68 -0.09
CA ILE A 111 -3.22 -1.98 -0.39
C ILE A 111 -2.88 -2.05 -1.89
N ASN A 112 -3.87 -1.90 -2.75
CA ASN A 112 -3.72 -2.16 -4.19
C ASN A 112 -2.82 -1.14 -4.90
N TYR A 113 -2.79 0.11 -4.44
CA TYR A 113 -2.10 1.17 -5.18
C TYR A 113 -0.72 1.52 -4.61
N PHE A 114 -0.54 1.44 -3.28
CA PHE A 114 0.69 1.87 -2.64
C PHE A 114 1.48 0.72 -2.02
N TYR A 115 0.82 -0.20 -1.29
CA TYR A 115 1.50 -1.32 -0.65
C TYR A 115 2.12 -2.26 -1.67
N ASP A 116 1.34 -2.70 -2.66
CA ASP A 116 1.81 -3.64 -3.69
C ASP A 116 2.99 -3.08 -4.47
N LYS A 117 2.92 -1.80 -4.89
CA LYS A 117 4.05 -1.13 -5.57
C LYS A 117 5.30 -1.05 -4.69
N CYS A 118 5.15 -0.76 -3.41
CA CYS A 118 6.28 -0.71 -2.49
C CYS A 118 6.88 -2.10 -2.26
N ALA A 119 6.05 -3.14 -2.18
CA ALA A 119 6.48 -4.53 -2.05
C ALA A 119 7.25 -4.99 -3.31
N ASP A 120 6.73 -4.68 -4.49
CA ASP A 120 7.38 -4.94 -5.78
C ASP A 120 8.76 -4.26 -5.85
N TYR A 121 8.86 -2.97 -5.49
CA TYR A 121 10.14 -2.28 -5.48
C TYR A 121 11.16 -2.86 -4.49
N LEU A 122 10.69 -3.34 -3.33
CA LEU A 122 11.53 -4.02 -2.35
C LEU A 122 12.02 -5.38 -2.85
N LEU A 123 11.23 -6.07 -3.66
CA LEU A 123 11.56 -7.37 -4.23
C LEU A 123 12.51 -7.24 -5.43
N TYR A 124 12.26 -6.30 -6.32
CA TYR A 124 13.04 -6.11 -7.54
C TYR A 124 14.41 -5.46 -7.30
N ARG A 125 14.55 -4.56 -6.30
CA ARG A 125 15.84 -3.90 -5.98
C ARG A 125 17.01 -4.89 -5.81
N PRO A 126 16.95 -5.91 -4.93
CA PRO A 126 18.05 -6.86 -4.77
C PRO A 126 18.29 -7.68 -6.04
N GLU A 127 17.26 -7.97 -6.83
CA GLU A 127 17.37 -8.72 -8.07
C GLU A 127 18.12 -7.92 -9.14
N VAL A 128 17.79 -6.64 -9.33
CA VAL A 128 18.47 -5.73 -10.25
C VAL A 128 19.94 -5.56 -9.86
N LEU A 129 20.23 -5.27 -8.58
CA LEU A 129 21.60 -5.12 -8.11
C LEU A 129 22.42 -6.41 -8.27
N LYS A 130 21.82 -7.56 -7.95
CA LYS A 130 22.46 -8.87 -8.16
C LYS A 130 22.77 -9.11 -9.64
N ASN A 131 21.85 -8.78 -10.54
CA ASN A 131 22.05 -8.94 -11.98
C ASN A 131 23.17 -8.05 -12.50
N LEU A 132 23.28 -6.80 -12.02
CA LEU A 132 24.37 -5.90 -12.39
C LEU A 132 25.73 -6.37 -11.87
N ILE A 133 25.80 -6.85 -10.62
CA ILE A 133 27.03 -7.42 -10.05
C ILE A 133 27.44 -8.67 -10.83
N ASN A 134 26.50 -9.57 -11.13
CA ASN A 134 26.76 -10.75 -11.94
C ASN A 134 27.26 -10.38 -13.35
N LEU A 135 26.73 -9.31 -13.92
CA LEU A 135 27.15 -8.81 -15.22
C LEU A 135 28.57 -8.26 -15.18
N GLN A 136 28.93 -7.51 -14.14
CA GLN A 136 30.31 -7.06 -13.89
C GLN A 136 31.28 -8.25 -13.76
N ILE A 137 30.94 -9.25 -12.94
CA ILE A 137 31.75 -10.47 -12.77
C ILE A 137 31.92 -11.20 -14.11
N ALA A 138 30.87 -11.27 -14.92
CA ALA A 138 30.92 -11.90 -16.22
C ALA A 138 31.82 -11.12 -17.20
N HIS A 139 31.82 -9.78 -17.16
CA HIS A 139 32.76 -8.95 -17.93
C HIS A 139 34.22 -9.14 -17.50
N THR A 140 34.49 -9.24 -16.21
CA THR A 140 35.84 -9.59 -15.70
C THR A 140 36.27 -10.98 -16.16
N SER A 141 35.34 -11.94 -16.13
CA SER A 141 35.58 -13.30 -16.62
C SER A 141 35.85 -13.30 -18.13
N LEU A 142 35.16 -12.47 -18.91
CA LEU A 142 35.38 -12.31 -20.35
C LEU A 142 36.83 -11.92 -20.63
N SER A 143 37.40 -10.98 -19.86
CA SER A 143 38.81 -10.59 -19.98
C SER A 143 39.76 -11.77 -19.76
N ILE A 144 39.56 -12.51 -18.66
CA ILE A 144 40.41 -13.64 -18.27
C ILE A 144 40.40 -14.71 -19.36
N TRP A 145 39.21 -15.11 -19.82
CA TRP A 145 39.07 -16.20 -20.79
C TRP A 145 39.47 -15.81 -22.20
N THR A 146 39.30 -14.55 -22.58
CA THR A 146 39.80 -14.01 -23.86
C THR A 146 41.32 -14.05 -23.89
N ASN A 147 41.98 -13.61 -22.81
CA ASN A 147 43.43 -13.61 -22.71
C ASN A 147 43.98 -15.04 -22.69
N GLU A 148 43.36 -15.95 -21.93
CA GLU A 148 43.76 -17.37 -21.91
C GLU A 148 43.59 -18.06 -23.27
N ALA A 149 42.51 -17.77 -24.00
CA ALA A 149 42.32 -18.28 -25.35
C ALA A 149 43.39 -17.76 -26.33
N ALA A 150 43.75 -16.48 -26.23
CA ALA A 150 44.83 -15.89 -27.02
C ALA A 150 46.20 -16.49 -26.69
N TYR A 151 46.51 -16.68 -25.41
CA TYR A 151 47.75 -17.35 -24.99
C TYR A 151 47.79 -18.81 -25.45
N GLY A 152 46.64 -19.48 -25.53
CA GLY A 152 46.50 -20.79 -26.16
C GLY A 152 46.97 -20.82 -27.62
N ILE A 153 46.61 -19.82 -28.42
CA ILE A 153 47.05 -19.68 -29.83
C ILE A 153 48.56 -19.44 -29.91
N LEU A 154 49.11 -18.66 -28.98
CA LEU A 154 50.55 -18.35 -28.90
C LEU A 154 51.38 -19.51 -28.30
N GLY A 155 50.74 -20.61 -27.89
CA GLY A 155 51.40 -21.79 -27.32
C GLY A 155 51.78 -21.67 -25.84
N TRP A 156 51.30 -20.64 -25.12
CA TRP A 156 51.57 -20.40 -23.70
C TRP A 156 50.31 -20.38 -22.79
N PRO A 157 49.35 -21.31 -22.91
CA PRO A 157 48.17 -21.32 -22.03
C PRO A 157 48.55 -21.56 -20.56
N MET A 158 47.75 -21.04 -19.61
CA MET A 158 47.94 -21.28 -18.17
C MET A 158 47.95 -22.76 -17.82
N ARG A 159 47.22 -23.61 -18.56
CA ARG A 159 47.26 -25.07 -18.38
C ARG A 159 48.66 -25.66 -18.48
N LEU A 160 49.53 -25.10 -19.34
CA LEU A 160 50.93 -25.55 -19.46
C LEU A 160 51.80 -25.00 -18.33
N GLN A 161 51.46 -23.83 -17.78
CA GLN A 161 52.21 -23.20 -16.68
C GLN A 161 51.84 -23.80 -15.31
N PHE A 162 50.59 -24.23 -15.13
CA PHE A 162 50.05 -24.74 -13.87
C PHE A 162 49.24 -26.04 -14.05
N PRO A 163 49.87 -27.13 -14.54
CA PRO A 163 49.17 -28.34 -14.97
C PRO A 163 48.39 -29.07 -13.86
N TYR A 164 48.83 -28.96 -12.61
CA TYR A 164 48.19 -29.62 -11.46
C TYR A 164 47.06 -28.83 -10.81
N SER A 165 46.95 -27.53 -11.14
CA SER A 165 46.01 -26.61 -10.49
C SER A 165 44.99 -26.00 -11.45
N TYR A 166 45.05 -26.34 -12.74
CA TYR A 166 44.15 -25.81 -13.77
C TYR A 166 42.92 -26.72 -13.91
N PRO A 167 41.74 -26.31 -13.41
CA PRO A 167 40.56 -27.17 -13.34
C PRO A 167 39.72 -27.17 -14.63
N PHE A 168 40.19 -26.49 -15.68
CA PHE A 168 39.40 -26.18 -16.86
C PHE A 168 39.90 -26.95 -18.09
N GLU A 169 39.00 -27.51 -18.89
CA GLU A 169 39.40 -28.34 -20.03
C GLU A 169 39.62 -27.53 -21.32
N ASN A 170 38.78 -26.52 -21.58
CA ASN A 170 38.82 -25.70 -22.80
C ASN A 170 38.45 -24.23 -22.52
N SER A 171 39.41 -23.33 -22.70
CA SER A 171 39.23 -21.88 -22.48
C SER A 171 38.25 -21.22 -23.47
N LYS A 172 38.13 -21.75 -24.70
CA LYS A 172 37.18 -21.22 -25.71
C LYS A 172 35.74 -21.60 -25.41
N GLU A 173 35.51 -22.81 -24.89
CA GLU A 173 34.17 -23.24 -24.48
C GLU A 173 33.67 -22.42 -23.28
N ILE A 174 34.55 -22.17 -22.30
CA ILE A 174 34.22 -21.33 -21.14
C ILE A 174 34.00 -19.88 -21.59
N LEU A 175 34.77 -19.37 -22.55
CA LEU A 175 34.55 -18.05 -23.13
C LEU A 175 33.15 -17.93 -23.75
N ASN A 176 32.71 -18.93 -24.52
CA ASN A 176 31.36 -18.98 -25.10
C ASN A 176 30.27 -19.03 -24.02
N GLU A 177 30.50 -19.78 -22.94
CA GLU A 177 29.58 -19.83 -21.80
C GLU A 177 29.47 -18.44 -21.12
N VAL A 178 30.58 -17.75 -20.94
CA VAL A 178 30.62 -16.38 -20.37
C VAL A 178 29.87 -15.40 -21.27
N ILE A 179 30.07 -15.45 -22.59
CA ILE A 179 29.31 -14.61 -23.55
C ILE A 179 27.81 -14.90 -23.45
N SER A 180 27.41 -16.18 -23.34
CA SER A 180 26.01 -16.55 -23.17
C SER A 180 25.41 -16.02 -21.87
N LYS A 181 26.16 -16.07 -20.75
CA LYS A 181 25.77 -15.49 -19.46
C LYS A 181 25.63 -13.98 -19.53
N ILE A 182 26.53 -13.29 -20.24
CA ILE A 182 26.48 -11.85 -20.45
C ILE A 182 25.21 -11.45 -21.23
N ASN A 183 24.81 -12.24 -22.23
CA ASN A 183 23.60 -12.01 -23.01
C ASN A 183 22.32 -12.29 -22.19
N TYR A 184 22.30 -13.39 -21.45
CA TYR A 184 21.17 -13.75 -20.58
C TYR A 184 20.93 -12.69 -19.49
N SER A 185 21.97 -12.31 -18.75
CA SER A 185 21.87 -11.27 -17.70
C SER A 185 21.43 -9.92 -18.27
N ASN A 186 21.79 -9.61 -19.52
CA ASN A 186 21.32 -8.41 -20.21
C ASN A 186 19.81 -8.43 -20.42
N SER A 187 19.29 -9.54 -20.96
CA SER A 187 17.85 -9.70 -21.19
C SER A 187 17.05 -9.62 -19.88
N ALA A 188 17.64 -10.08 -18.77
CA ALA A 188 17.02 -9.98 -17.46
C ALA A 188 16.90 -8.52 -16.97
N ILE A 189 17.90 -7.67 -17.19
CA ILE A 189 17.86 -6.24 -16.78
C ILE A 189 16.79 -5.45 -17.55
N HIS A 190 16.44 -5.88 -18.77
CA HIS A 190 15.44 -5.24 -19.63
C HIS A 190 13.98 -5.63 -19.36
N LYS A 191 13.72 -6.40 -18.30
CA LYS A 191 12.37 -6.70 -17.87
C LYS A 191 11.63 -5.40 -17.50
N LYS A 192 10.38 -5.27 -17.96
CA LYS A 192 9.54 -4.07 -17.77
C LYS A 192 9.33 -3.75 -16.29
N GLU A 193 9.39 -4.76 -15.45
CA GLU A 193 9.29 -4.70 -13.99
C GLU A 193 10.47 -3.95 -13.34
N TYR A 194 11.62 -3.90 -13.99
CA TYR A 194 12.82 -3.25 -13.46
C TYR A 194 12.99 -1.80 -13.92
N SER A 195 12.30 -1.38 -14.99
CA SER A 195 12.45 -0.03 -15.56
C SER A 195 12.04 1.08 -14.59
N THR A 196 11.15 0.80 -13.64
CA THR A 196 10.73 1.77 -12.60
C THR A 196 11.75 1.96 -11.49
N ILE A 197 12.73 1.06 -11.38
CA ILE A 197 13.81 1.11 -10.37
C ILE A 197 15.12 1.59 -10.98
N LEU A 198 15.29 1.33 -12.28
CA LEU A 198 16.36 1.91 -13.07
C LEU A 198 16.11 3.42 -13.20
N SER A 199 17.14 4.22 -12.94
CA SER A 199 17.03 5.67 -13.10
C SER A 199 16.95 6.02 -14.59
N HIS A 200 16.29 7.13 -14.93
CA HIS A 200 16.36 7.70 -16.28
C HIS A 200 17.82 7.99 -16.69
N THR A 201 18.68 8.29 -15.71
CA THR A 201 20.12 8.42 -15.92
C THR A 201 20.74 7.10 -16.37
N PHE A 202 20.34 5.97 -15.79
CA PHE A 202 20.81 4.66 -16.20
C PHE A 202 20.38 4.34 -17.63
N GLU A 203 19.11 4.55 -17.98
CA GLU A 203 18.63 4.32 -19.35
C GLU A 203 19.39 5.19 -20.37
N HIS A 204 19.56 6.47 -20.07
CA HIS A 204 20.35 7.38 -20.91
C HIS A 204 21.80 6.92 -21.04
N ILE A 205 22.47 6.53 -19.97
CA ILE A 205 23.89 6.13 -20.07
C ILE A 205 24.05 4.73 -20.72
N PHE A 206 23.08 3.85 -20.53
CA PHE A 206 23.12 2.49 -21.06
C PHE A 206 22.87 2.47 -22.58
N TYR A 207 21.97 3.34 -23.07
CA TYR A 207 21.55 3.37 -24.48
C TYR A 207 22.02 4.58 -25.27
N GLU A 208 22.18 5.74 -24.63
CA GLU A 208 22.53 6.97 -25.31
C GLU A 208 24.04 7.23 -25.30
N SER A 209 24.48 7.81 -26.40
CA SER A 209 25.85 8.26 -26.66
C SER A 209 26.30 9.22 -25.57
N ASN A 210 27.36 8.88 -24.83
CA ASN A 210 28.00 9.80 -23.90
C ASN A 210 29.37 10.19 -24.44
N GLN A 211 29.63 11.48 -24.58
CA GLN A 211 30.92 11.99 -25.08
C GLN A 211 32.03 11.98 -24.01
N ASP A 212 31.68 11.62 -22.78
CA ASP A 212 32.59 11.60 -21.61
C ASP A 212 33.45 10.32 -21.51
N PHE A 213 33.40 9.45 -22.52
CA PHE A 213 34.24 8.25 -22.54
C PHE A 213 35.60 8.52 -23.19
N LEU A 214 36.65 7.94 -22.62
CA LEU A 214 38.02 8.08 -23.10
C LEU A 214 38.28 7.23 -24.36
N THR A 215 37.43 6.24 -24.62
CA THR A 215 37.52 5.36 -25.78
C THR A 215 36.32 5.50 -26.71
N ASP A 216 36.57 5.62 -28.01
CA ASP A 216 35.55 5.80 -29.04
C ASP A 216 34.48 4.69 -29.06
N ILE A 217 34.82 3.52 -28.52
CA ILE A 217 33.96 2.34 -28.41
C ILE A 217 32.73 2.61 -27.55
N PHE A 218 32.78 3.57 -26.61
CA PHE A 218 31.67 3.90 -25.72
C PHE A 218 30.85 5.12 -26.12
N ASN A 219 31.25 5.82 -27.18
CA ASN A 219 30.53 6.99 -27.67
C ASN A 219 29.13 6.65 -28.20
N LEU A 220 28.79 5.37 -28.44
CA LEU A 220 27.47 4.92 -28.92
C LEU A 220 26.61 4.27 -27.82
N GLY A 221 26.94 4.52 -26.56
CA GLY A 221 26.24 3.96 -25.40
C GLY A 221 26.73 2.56 -25.01
N MET A 222 26.55 2.22 -23.74
CA MET A 222 27.17 1.05 -23.11
C MET A 222 26.74 -0.28 -23.72
N TYR A 223 25.49 -0.38 -24.19
CA TYR A 223 24.98 -1.56 -24.87
C TYR A 223 25.79 -1.86 -26.15
N THR A 224 26.03 -0.83 -26.96
CA THR A 224 26.82 -0.93 -28.19
C THR A 224 28.28 -1.26 -27.88
N SER A 225 28.88 -0.62 -26.87
CA SER A 225 30.25 -0.90 -26.42
C SER A 225 30.42 -2.34 -26.01
N LYS A 226 29.45 -2.88 -25.28
CA LYS A 226 29.46 -4.27 -24.82
C LYS A 226 29.43 -5.25 -25.99
N LEU A 227 28.60 -5.01 -27.01
CA LEU A 227 28.58 -5.85 -28.21
C LEU A 227 29.93 -5.80 -28.94
N ASN A 228 30.54 -4.61 -29.03
CA ASN A 228 31.86 -4.44 -29.60
C ASN A 228 32.94 -5.19 -28.80
N ILE A 229 32.92 -5.13 -27.46
CA ILE A 229 33.85 -5.86 -26.59
C ILE A 229 33.69 -7.39 -26.75
N ILE A 230 32.45 -7.89 -26.91
CA ILE A 230 32.21 -9.32 -27.20
C ILE A 230 32.79 -9.71 -28.57
N ASN A 231 32.62 -8.84 -29.58
CA ASN A 231 33.17 -9.08 -30.90
C ASN A 231 34.71 -9.05 -30.91
N GLU A 232 35.32 -8.10 -30.22
CA GLU A 232 36.77 -8.02 -30.03
C GLU A 232 37.29 -9.24 -29.25
N ALA A 233 36.59 -9.68 -28.21
CA ALA A 233 36.92 -10.90 -27.47
C ALA A 233 36.95 -12.13 -28.39
N ASN A 234 35.94 -12.29 -29.26
CA ASN A 234 35.90 -13.37 -30.24
C ASN A 234 37.01 -13.27 -31.28
N LEU A 235 37.38 -12.06 -31.70
CA LEU A 235 38.46 -11.83 -32.66
C LEU A 235 39.82 -12.20 -32.05
N ILE A 236 40.08 -11.78 -30.82
CA ILE A 236 41.31 -12.08 -30.06
C ILE A 236 41.41 -13.57 -29.73
N ALA A 237 40.31 -14.20 -29.35
CA ALA A 237 40.29 -15.61 -28.97
C ALA A 237 40.44 -16.58 -30.16
N ASN A 238 40.18 -16.13 -31.39
CA ASN A 238 40.20 -16.99 -32.58
C ASN A 238 41.30 -16.64 -33.58
N ASN A 239 41.85 -15.43 -33.55
CA ASN A 239 42.91 -15.00 -34.46
C ASN A 239 44.11 -14.44 -33.68
N LEU A 240 45.28 -14.40 -34.34
CA LEU A 240 46.42 -13.61 -33.86
C LEU A 240 46.08 -12.12 -34.00
N ALA A 241 45.47 -11.55 -32.96
CA ALA A 241 45.18 -10.13 -32.90
C ALA A 241 46.47 -9.30 -32.79
N SER A 242 46.47 -8.10 -33.38
CA SER A 242 47.58 -7.16 -33.20
C SER A 242 47.63 -6.66 -31.75
N GLN A 243 48.82 -6.23 -31.32
CA GLN A 243 49.04 -5.69 -29.97
C GLN A 243 48.14 -4.48 -29.67
N ASP A 244 47.85 -3.65 -30.67
CA ASP A 244 46.95 -2.50 -30.53
C ASP A 244 45.51 -2.92 -30.23
N VAL A 245 45.00 -3.96 -30.89
CA VAL A 245 43.66 -4.51 -30.63
C VAL A 245 43.58 -5.09 -29.22
N TRP A 246 44.64 -5.76 -28.78
CA TRP A 246 44.71 -6.34 -27.44
C TRP A 246 44.78 -5.28 -26.33
N TRP A 247 45.52 -4.19 -26.55
CA TRP A 247 45.54 -3.05 -25.62
C TRP A 247 44.22 -2.26 -25.63
N GLY A 248 43.61 -2.07 -26.79
CA GLY A 248 42.29 -1.46 -26.94
C GLY A 248 41.23 -2.19 -26.12
N PHE A 249 41.15 -3.52 -26.29
CA PHE A 249 40.25 -4.40 -25.53
C PHE A 249 40.43 -4.28 -24.01
N ASN A 250 41.67 -4.37 -23.52
CA ASN A 250 41.96 -4.28 -22.08
C ASN A 250 41.76 -2.86 -21.52
N SER A 251 41.89 -1.82 -22.34
CA SER A 251 41.54 -0.45 -21.94
C SER A 251 40.03 -0.29 -21.83
N ALA A 252 39.29 -0.75 -22.84
CA ALA A 252 37.83 -0.71 -22.89
C ALA A 252 37.19 -1.47 -21.72
N LEU A 253 37.71 -2.65 -21.36
CA LEU A 253 37.24 -3.42 -20.21
C LEU A 253 37.47 -2.72 -18.86
N ARG A 254 38.63 -2.07 -18.67
CA ARG A 254 38.92 -1.31 -17.45
C ARG A 254 38.01 -0.09 -17.31
N GLU A 255 37.73 0.58 -18.43
CA GLU A 255 36.79 1.69 -18.45
C GLU A 255 35.36 1.22 -18.15
N LEU A 256 34.93 0.10 -18.73
CA LEU A 256 33.65 -0.54 -18.46
C LEU A 256 33.48 -0.92 -16.98
N ASP A 257 34.49 -1.53 -16.37
CA ASP A 257 34.46 -1.95 -14.96
C ASP A 257 34.36 -0.75 -14.00
N ARG A 258 35.17 0.31 -14.25
CA ARG A 258 35.09 1.56 -13.49
C ARG A 258 33.70 2.19 -13.56
N LYS A 259 33.06 2.15 -14.74
CA LYS A 259 31.74 2.73 -14.96
C LYS A 259 30.63 1.87 -14.33
N TYR A 260 30.74 0.53 -14.38
CA TYR A 260 29.83 -0.39 -13.68
C TYR A 260 29.74 -0.09 -12.18
N ASN A 261 30.86 0.16 -11.52
CA ASN A 261 30.86 0.52 -10.09
C ASN A 261 30.07 1.81 -9.83
N SER A 262 30.28 2.84 -10.65
CA SER A 262 29.52 4.10 -10.57
C SER A 262 28.02 3.88 -10.80
N TYR A 263 27.63 2.96 -11.69
CA TYR A 263 26.22 2.67 -11.95
C TYR A 263 25.55 1.89 -10.85
N ILE A 264 26.24 0.90 -10.27
CA ILE A 264 25.73 0.14 -9.13
C ILE A 264 25.45 1.10 -7.96
N GLU A 265 26.35 2.05 -7.70
CA GLU A 265 26.15 3.08 -6.67
C GLU A 265 24.98 4.02 -7.00
N GLU A 266 24.86 4.46 -8.26
CA GLU A 266 23.77 5.36 -8.67
C GLU A 266 22.40 4.66 -8.59
N ILE A 267 22.30 3.42 -9.06
CA ILE A 267 21.07 2.61 -9.00
C ILE A 267 20.74 2.26 -7.55
N ASP A 268 21.72 1.96 -6.71
CA ASP A 268 21.49 1.75 -5.29
C ASP A 268 20.92 3.01 -4.62
N LYS A 269 21.49 4.18 -4.92
CA LYS A 269 21.00 5.47 -4.41
C LYS A 269 19.60 5.80 -4.94
N HIS A 270 19.36 5.62 -6.25
CA HIS A 270 18.08 5.93 -6.87
C HIS A 270 16.98 4.97 -6.40
N SER A 271 17.24 3.66 -6.37
CA SER A 271 16.29 2.67 -5.87
C SER A 271 15.90 2.92 -4.41
N LYS A 272 16.86 3.28 -3.55
CA LYS A 272 16.59 3.72 -2.17
C LYS A 272 15.68 4.94 -2.13
N LYS A 273 15.93 5.93 -3.00
CA LYS A 273 15.13 7.14 -3.10
C LYS A 273 13.70 6.81 -3.55
N VAL A 274 13.52 6.03 -4.61
CA VAL A 274 12.18 5.64 -5.12
C VAL A 274 11.38 4.90 -4.05
N ILE A 275 12.00 3.96 -3.34
CA ILE A 275 11.36 3.24 -2.22
C ILE A 275 10.97 4.23 -1.11
N ASN A 276 11.87 5.13 -0.73
CA ASN A 276 11.61 6.13 0.29
C ASN A 276 10.48 7.10 -0.10
N ASP A 277 10.43 7.53 -1.36
CA ASP A 277 9.40 8.43 -1.88
C ASP A 277 8.02 7.73 -1.86
N GLN A 278 7.93 6.47 -2.28
CA GLN A 278 6.69 5.69 -2.16
C GLN A 278 6.25 5.50 -0.71
N MET A 279 7.21 5.21 0.17
CA MET A 279 6.94 5.09 1.61
C MET A 279 6.42 6.40 2.21
N GLN A 280 6.99 7.55 1.83
CA GLN A 280 6.50 8.86 2.25
C GLN A 280 5.08 9.12 1.75
N ILE A 281 4.76 8.74 0.51
CA ILE A 281 3.40 8.85 -0.04
C ILE A 281 2.40 8.02 0.79
N ILE A 282 2.78 6.81 1.24
CA ILE A 282 1.92 6.00 2.14
C ILE A 282 1.66 6.74 3.45
N VAL A 283 2.71 7.31 4.08
CA VAL A 283 2.57 8.06 5.34
C VAL A 283 1.67 9.28 5.17
N ILE A 284 1.85 10.06 4.10
CA ILE A 284 1.03 11.24 3.79
C ILE A 284 -0.44 10.82 3.59
N THR A 285 -0.68 9.76 2.82
CA THR A 285 -2.03 9.25 2.54
C THR A 285 -2.73 8.81 3.83
N LEU A 286 -1.99 8.14 4.73
CA LEU A 286 -2.49 7.71 6.03
C LEU A 286 -2.80 8.90 6.96
N ALA A 287 -1.93 9.92 6.98
CA ALA A 287 -2.17 11.15 7.74
C ALA A 287 -3.43 11.90 7.25
N VAL A 288 -3.60 12.03 5.93
CA VAL A 288 -4.82 12.62 5.33
C VAL A 288 -6.06 11.85 5.74
N PHE A 289 -5.99 10.51 5.79
CA PHE A 289 -7.11 9.69 6.23
C PHE A 289 -7.45 9.83 7.69
N ILE A 290 -6.44 9.93 8.58
CA ILE A 290 -6.68 10.21 9.99
C ILE A 290 -7.41 11.55 10.14
N ILE A 291 -6.94 12.60 9.45
CA ILE A 291 -7.58 13.92 9.48
C ILE A 291 -9.01 13.85 8.95
N PHE A 292 -9.22 13.18 7.82
CA PHE A 292 -10.55 12.98 7.24
C PHE A 292 -11.49 12.25 8.19
N THR A 293 -10.98 11.22 8.87
CA THR A 293 -11.71 10.43 9.86
C THR A 293 -12.12 11.29 11.06
N LEU A 294 -11.21 12.14 11.56
CA LEU A 294 -11.52 13.10 12.62
C LEU A 294 -12.57 14.12 12.19
N ILE A 295 -12.47 14.65 10.96
CA ILE A 295 -13.47 15.59 10.42
C ILE A 295 -14.85 14.93 10.32
N LEU A 296 -14.93 13.68 9.84
CA LEU A 296 -16.20 12.94 9.84
C LEU A 296 -16.74 12.72 11.25
N TYR A 297 -15.88 12.36 12.20
CA TYR A 297 -16.29 12.16 13.59
C TYR A 297 -16.83 13.45 14.23
N PHE A 298 -16.07 14.55 14.19
CA PHE A 298 -16.44 15.81 14.81
C PHE A 298 -17.54 16.56 14.04
N GLY A 299 -17.45 16.61 12.72
CA GLY A 299 -18.36 17.39 11.88
C GLY A 299 -19.68 16.70 11.57
N PHE A 300 -19.69 15.37 11.43
CA PHE A 300 -20.89 14.63 11.07
C PHE A 300 -21.52 13.92 12.27
N TYR A 301 -20.76 13.07 12.96
CA TYR A 301 -21.30 12.25 14.04
C TYR A 301 -21.63 13.05 15.31
N LEU A 302 -20.69 13.86 15.80
CA LEU A 302 -20.93 14.63 17.03
C LEU A 302 -22.06 15.64 16.87
N VAL A 303 -22.11 16.34 15.73
CA VAL A 303 -23.20 17.28 15.40
C VAL A 303 -24.54 16.56 15.35
N PHE A 304 -24.59 15.39 14.71
CA PHE A 304 -25.79 14.56 14.65
C PHE A 304 -26.25 14.13 16.05
N PHE A 305 -25.36 13.58 16.87
CA PHE A 305 -25.70 13.14 18.23
C PHE A 305 -26.17 14.29 19.12
N TRP A 306 -25.57 15.48 18.99
CA TRP A 306 -26.04 16.68 19.69
C TRP A 306 -27.42 17.13 19.22
N GLY A 307 -27.66 17.11 17.91
CA GLY A 307 -28.97 17.39 17.33
C GLY A 307 -30.05 16.46 17.86
N GLU A 308 -29.79 15.15 17.85
CA GLU A 308 -30.70 14.12 18.36
C GLU A 308 -30.99 14.30 19.84
N LYS A 309 -29.96 14.53 20.65
CA LYS A 309 -30.11 14.76 22.10
C LYS A 309 -30.96 15.99 22.39
N ASN A 310 -30.77 17.07 21.65
CA ASN A 310 -31.56 18.29 21.80
C ASN A 310 -33.00 18.09 21.33
N TYR A 311 -33.22 17.35 20.25
CA TYR A 311 -34.55 16.99 19.78
C TYR A 311 -35.32 16.15 20.81
N LEU A 312 -34.69 15.13 21.38
CA LEU A 312 -35.28 14.29 22.42
C LEU A 312 -35.59 15.08 23.70
N LYS A 313 -34.73 16.03 24.10
CA LYS A 313 -35.01 16.95 25.21
C LYS A 313 -36.26 17.81 24.95
N LYS A 314 -36.41 18.36 23.74
CA LYS A 314 -37.59 19.15 23.36
C LYS A 314 -38.87 18.31 23.42
N ILE A 315 -38.83 17.09 22.88
CA ILE A 315 -39.96 16.15 22.98
C ILE A 315 -40.29 15.89 24.44
N ASN A 316 -39.29 15.60 25.28
CA ASN A 316 -39.51 15.35 26.71
C ASN A 316 -40.18 16.55 27.39
N SER A 317 -39.71 17.78 27.14
CA SER A 317 -40.33 19.00 27.71
C SER A 317 -41.78 19.19 27.26
N VAL A 318 -42.11 18.92 26.00
CA VAL A 318 -43.50 19.01 25.50
C VAL A 318 -44.37 17.95 26.18
N MET A 319 -43.82 16.76 26.41
CA MET A 319 -44.50 15.66 27.09
C MET A 319 -44.77 15.91 28.58
N GLU A 320 -43.89 16.66 29.24
CA GLU A 320 -44.06 17.11 30.63
C GLU A 320 -45.19 18.15 30.76
N ILE A 321 -45.43 18.96 29.71
CA ILE A 321 -46.48 19.99 29.69
C ILE A 321 -47.86 19.40 29.34
N MET A 322 -47.90 18.33 28.53
CA MET A 322 -49.16 17.70 28.11
C MET A 322 -50.15 17.25 29.21
N PRO A 323 -49.80 17.00 30.49
CA PRO A 323 -50.79 16.61 31.50
C PRO A 323 -51.72 17.73 31.98
N GLN A 324 -51.39 19.02 31.81
CA GLN A 324 -52.03 20.08 32.61
C GLN A 324 -53.09 20.94 31.89
N GLN A 325 -53.22 20.87 30.56
CA GLN A 325 -54.04 21.84 29.81
C GLN A 325 -55.45 21.39 29.42
N PHE A 326 -55.89 20.19 29.81
CA PHE A 326 -57.22 19.67 29.48
C PHE A 326 -57.97 19.08 30.68
N GLY A 327 -57.58 19.50 31.89
CA GLY A 327 -58.30 19.21 33.14
C GLY A 327 -59.43 20.20 33.37
#